data_AF-A0A7L7S0Y8-F1
#
_entry.id   AF-A0A7L7S0Y8-F1
#
_cell.length_a   1.000
_cell.length_b   1.000
_cell.length_c   1.000
_cell.angle_alpha   90.00
_cell.angle_beta   90.00
_cell.angle_gamma   90.00
#
_symmetry.space_group_name_H-M   'P 1'
#
loop_
_entity.id
_entity.type
_entity.pdbx_description
1 polymer ?
#
loop_
_entity_poly.entity_id
_entity_poly.type
_entity_poly.pdbx_seq_one_letter_code
_entity_poly.pdbx_strand_id
1 'polypeptide(L)'
;MFMNISFSFVLSLLLVFVFLLTNFPLENENEKLTPFECGFEPLSNMRSPFSTRFFILVVLFLIFDVEISLLFPLVNMIYFNTYTMVLSLMMFLFILLIGIFFEWNEGALDWV
;
A
#
# COMPACT_ATOMS: atom_id res chain seq x y z
N MET A 1 4.18 24.85 9.96
CA MET A 1 4.58 23.65 9.19
C MET A 1 6.04 23.29 9.43
N PHE A 2 7.01 24.18 9.15
CA PHE A 2 8.44 23.91 9.37
C PHE A 2 8.78 23.49 10.81
N MET A 3 8.18 24.17 11.81
CA MET A 3 8.40 23.88 13.23
C MET A 3 7.89 22.50 13.67
N ASN A 4 6.83 21.99 13.04
CA ASN A 4 6.30 20.65 13.32
C ASN A 4 7.21 19.57 12.73
N ILE A 5 7.77 19.80 11.55
CA ILE A 5 8.69 18.88 10.88
C ILE A 5 10.01 18.81 11.66
N SER A 6 10.55 19.96 12.10
CA SER A 6 11.75 19.97 12.93
C SER A 6 11.51 19.24 14.26
N PHE A 7 10.33 19.42 14.87
CA PHE A 7 9.99 18.74 16.11
C PHE A 7 9.93 17.21 15.93
N SER A 8 9.27 16.71 14.88
CA SER A 8 9.19 15.26 14.62
C SER A 8 10.56 14.63 14.38
N PHE A 9 11.46 15.35 13.70
CA PHE A 9 12.81 14.85 13.40
C PHE A 9 13.69 14.82 14.65
N VAL A 10 13.58 15.84 15.51
CA VAL A 10 14.28 15.86 16.81
C VAL A 10 13.76 14.76 17.73
N LEU A 11 12.44 14.53 17.74
CA LEU A 11 11.83 13.48 18.55
C LEU A 11 12.29 12.08 18.13
N SER A 12 12.34 11.79 16.82
CA SER A 12 12.79 10.48 16.33
C SER A 12 14.27 10.23 16.67
N LEU A 13 15.14 11.24 16.51
CA LEU A 13 16.54 11.13 16.90
C LEU A 13 16.72 10.92 18.40
N LEU A 14 15.93 11.63 19.23
CA LEU A 14 15.96 11.47 20.68
C LEU A 14 15.56 10.05 21.09
N LEU A 15 14.51 9.48 20.49
CA LEU A 15 14.08 8.11 20.77
C LEU A 15 15.16 7.08 20.42
N VAL A 16 15.83 7.24 19.27
CA VAL A 16 16.97 6.38 18.89
C VAL A 16 18.12 6.55 19.89
N PHE A 17 18.41 7.78 20.31
CA PHE A 17 19.47 8.05 21.29
C PHE A 17 19.18 7.41 22.64
N VAL A 18 17.94 7.52 23.14
CA VAL A 18 17.50 6.84 24.37
C VAL A 18 17.65 5.33 24.24
N PHE A 19 17.20 4.74 23.13
CA PHE A 19 17.36 3.30 22.86
C PHE A 19 18.82 2.86 22.92
N LEU A 20 19.74 3.61 22.30
CA LEU A 20 21.17 3.31 22.34
C LEU A 20 21.78 3.41 23.75
N LEU A 21 21.31 4.36 24.58
CA LEU A 21 21.76 4.48 25.97
C LEU A 21 21.23 3.38 26.89
N THR A 22 20.00 2.91 26.65
CA THR A 22 19.34 1.90 27.49
C THR A 22 19.59 0.46 27.04
N ASN A 23 20.14 0.26 25.84
CA ASN A 23 20.41 -1.07 25.33
C ASN A 23 21.51 -1.75 26.14
N PHE A 24 21.20 -2.96 26.60
CA PHE A 24 22.17 -3.87 27.18
C PHE A 24 22.52 -4.93 26.13
N PRO A 25 23.63 -4.79 25.39
CA PRO A 25 24.06 -5.82 24.45
C PRO A 25 24.46 -7.07 25.24
N LEU A 26 23.72 -8.16 25.07
CA LEU A 26 24.14 -9.48 25.56
C LEU A 26 25.17 -10.04 24.57
N GLU A 27 26.42 -10.16 25.01
CA GLU A 27 27.47 -10.83 24.24
C GLU A 27 27.15 -12.34 24.18
N ASN A 28 26.86 -12.84 22.97
CA ASN A 28 26.66 -14.25 22.61
C ASN A 28 25.23 -14.81 22.66
N GLU A 29 24.30 -14.20 21.93
CA GLU A 29 23.03 -14.84 21.61
C GLU A 29 22.86 -15.06 20.10
N ASN A 30 23.75 -15.87 19.51
CA ASN A 30 23.67 -16.24 18.10
C ASN A 30 22.28 -16.79 17.73
N GLU A 31 21.60 -17.49 18.64
CA GLU A 31 20.24 -18.00 18.43
C GLU A 31 19.19 -16.87 18.37
N LYS A 32 19.33 -15.79 19.17
CA LYS A 32 18.45 -14.60 19.05
C LYS A 32 18.64 -13.86 17.72
N LEU A 33 19.77 -14.06 17.06
CA LEU A 33 20.07 -13.49 15.75
C LEU A 33 19.61 -14.37 14.59
N THR A 34 19.01 -15.54 14.86
CA THR A 34 18.42 -16.41 13.84
C THR A 34 16.95 -16.06 13.58
N PRO A 35 16.44 -16.30 12.35
CA PRO A 35 15.03 -16.08 12.05
C PRO A 35 14.13 -17.00 12.87
N PHE A 36 13.01 -16.47 13.36
CA PHE A 36 12.03 -17.26 14.11
C PHE A 36 11.22 -18.16 13.17
N GLU A 37 11.39 -19.48 13.29
CA GLU A 37 10.60 -20.50 12.57
C GLU A 37 10.02 -21.53 13.55
N CYS A 38 9.28 -21.04 14.56
CA CYS A 38 8.63 -21.86 15.59
C CYS A 38 9.57 -22.82 16.34
N GLY A 39 10.85 -22.45 16.47
CA GLY A 39 11.89 -23.25 17.14
C GLY A 39 12.64 -24.22 16.23
N PHE A 40 12.41 -24.18 14.92
CA PHE A 40 13.13 -24.99 13.92
C PHE A 40 14.15 -24.15 13.15
N GLU A 41 15.13 -24.83 12.56
CA GLU A 41 16.02 -24.22 11.57
C GLU A 41 15.24 -23.93 10.29
N PRO A 42 15.53 -22.81 9.61
CA PRO A 42 14.77 -22.42 8.44
C PRO A 42 14.91 -23.42 7.30
N LEU A 43 13.78 -23.98 6.86
CA LEU A 43 13.73 -25.01 5.82
C LEU A 43 13.99 -24.44 4.42
N SER A 44 13.79 -23.14 4.23
CA SER A 44 13.95 -22.47 2.95
C SER A 44 14.48 -21.05 3.13
N ASN A 45 15.08 -20.52 2.07
CA ASN A 45 15.48 -19.12 2.04
C ASN A 45 14.23 -18.21 2.09
N MET A 46 14.33 -17.09 2.82
CA MET A 46 13.26 -16.07 2.91
C MET A 46 12.78 -15.51 1.56
N ARG A 47 13.53 -15.71 0.48
CA ARG A 47 13.20 -15.23 -0.88
C ARG A 47 12.71 -16.38 -1.76
N SER A 48 11.66 -17.06 -1.31
CA SER A 48 10.95 -18.01 -2.15
C SER A 48 10.01 -17.26 -3.12
N PRO A 49 9.75 -17.82 -4.32
CA PRO A 49 8.75 -17.25 -5.22
C PRO A 49 7.39 -17.26 -4.52
N PHE A 50 6.87 -16.07 -4.30
CA PHE A 50 5.56 -15.85 -3.70
C PHE A 50 4.46 -15.99 -4.75
N SER A 51 3.20 -16.16 -4.33
CA SER A 51 2.10 -16.43 -5.24
C SER A 51 1.85 -15.24 -6.18
N THR A 52 1.71 -15.54 -7.48
CA THR A 52 1.44 -14.56 -8.53
C THR A 52 0.07 -13.87 -8.39
N ARG A 53 -0.83 -14.42 -7.57
CA ARG A 53 -2.14 -13.83 -7.30
C ARG A 53 -2.04 -12.49 -6.57
N PHE A 54 -1.09 -12.31 -5.66
CA PHE A 54 -0.87 -11.00 -5.02
C PHE A 54 -0.34 -9.96 -6.00
N PHE A 55 0.42 -10.37 -7.01
CA PHE A 55 0.91 -9.47 -8.03
C PHE A 55 -0.24 -8.87 -8.86
N ILE A 56 -1.24 -9.68 -9.22
CA ILE A 56 -2.43 -9.22 -9.96
C ILE A 56 -3.17 -8.15 -9.14
N LEU A 57 -3.35 -8.39 -7.84
CA LEU A 57 -4.00 -7.44 -6.92
C LEU A 57 -3.25 -6.09 -6.85
N VAL A 58 -1.92 -6.11 -6.84
CA VAL A 58 -1.09 -4.88 -6.83
C VAL A 58 -1.23 -4.11 -8.13
N VAL A 59 -1.22 -4.78 -9.27
CA VAL A 59 -1.37 -4.14 -10.57
C VAL A 59 -2.76 -3.52 -10.71
N LEU A 60 -3.79 -4.25 -10.30
CA LEU A 60 -5.18 -3.79 -10.29
C LEU A 60 -5.35 -2.57 -9.38
N PHE A 61 -4.78 -2.59 -8.17
CA PHE A 61 -4.77 -1.44 -7.27
C PHE A 61 -4.13 -0.20 -7.89
N LEU A 62 -3.00 -0.36 -8.58
CA LEU A 62 -2.31 0.75 -9.24
C LEU A 62 -3.19 1.40 -10.32
N ILE A 63 -3.87 0.59 -11.13
CA ILE A 63 -4.78 1.08 -12.17
C ILE A 63 -5.93 1.86 -11.55
N PHE A 64 -6.60 1.32 -10.51
CA PHE A 64 -7.69 2.00 -9.83
C PHE A 64 -7.26 3.31 -9.14
N ASP A 65 -6.04 3.38 -8.58
CA ASP A 65 -5.51 4.61 -7.99
C ASP A 65 -5.37 5.72 -9.04
N VAL A 66 -4.88 5.38 -10.23
CA VAL A 66 -4.81 6.32 -11.36
C VAL A 66 -6.20 6.75 -11.80
N GLU A 67 -7.17 5.85 -11.89
CA GLU A 67 -8.54 6.17 -12.27
C GLU A 67 -9.24 7.10 -11.26
N ILE A 68 -9.05 6.87 -9.96
CA ILE A 68 -9.56 7.75 -8.90
C ILE A 68 -8.90 9.13 -8.98
N SER A 69 -7.59 9.19 -9.26
CA SER A 69 -6.89 10.47 -9.45
C SER A 69 -7.48 11.31 -10.59
N LEU A 70 -7.99 10.66 -11.65
CA LEU A 70 -8.67 11.30 -12.78
C LEU A 70 -10.11 11.69 -12.45
N LEU A 71 -10.78 10.96 -11.56
CA LEU A 71 -12.15 11.25 -11.13
C LEU A 71 -12.24 12.52 -10.29
N PHE A 72 -11.24 12.80 -9.45
CA PHE A 72 -11.28 13.90 -8.48
C PHE A 72 -11.45 15.29 -9.12
N PRO A 73 -10.69 15.67 -10.18
CA PRO A 73 -10.90 16.92 -10.90
C PRO A 73 -12.27 16.98 -11.58
N LEU A 74 -12.75 15.87 -12.15
CA LEU A 74 -14.04 15.78 -12.83
C LEU A 74 -15.21 16.09 -11.88
N VAL A 75 -15.18 15.57 -10.66
CA VAL A 75 -16.19 15.86 -9.63
C VAL A 75 -16.18 17.33 -9.21
N ASN A 76 -14.99 17.92 -9.04
CA ASN A 76 -14.87 19.32 -8.66
C ASN A 76 -15.45 20.27 -9.72
N MET A 77 -15.37 19.88 -11.01
CA MET A 77 -15.88 20.67 -12.12
C MET A 77 -17.41 20.61 -12.30
N ILE A 78 -18.13 19.72 -11.60
CA ILE A 78 -19.60 19.66 -11.62
C ILE A 78 -20.23 21.00 -11.20
N TYR A 79 -19.52 21.81 -10.40
CA TYR A 79 -20.00 23.12 -9.95
C TYR A 79 -20.32 24.09 -11.10
N PHE A 80 -19.68 23.92 -12.27
CA PHE A 80 -19.95 24.72 -13.48
C PHE A 80 -21.20 24.26 -14.25
N ASN A 81 -21.80 23.13 -13.83
CA ASN A 81 -23.15 22.65 -14.13
C ASN A 81 -23.54 22.61 -15.62
N THR A 82 -22.60 22.20 -16.48
CA THR A 82 -22.90 21.94 -17.89
C THR A 82 -23.40 20.51 -18.09
N TYR A 83 -24.45 20.35 -18.89
CA TYR A 83 -25.01 19.04 -19.24
C TYR A 83 -23.96 18.07 -19.80
N THR A 84 -23.00 18.61 -20.55
CA THR A 84 -21.89 17.84 -21.13
C THR A 84 -20.95 17.26 -20.07
N MET A 85 -20.69 17.99 -18.97
CA MET A 85 -19.80 17.54 -17.90
C MET A 85 -20.42 16.40 -17.09
N VAL A 86 -21.72 16.53 -16.79
CA VAL A 86 -22.49 15.46 -16.14
C VAL A 86 -22.52 14.21 -17.01
N LEU A 87 -22.74 14.35 -18.31
CA LEU A 87 -22.71 13.23 -19.25
C LEU A 87 -21.32 12.56 -19.29
N SER A 88 -20.24 13.33 -19.36
CA SER A 88 -18.88 12.76 -19.36
C SER A 88 -18.56 12.01 -18.07
N LEU A 89 -19.01 12.51 -16.92
CA LEU A 89 -18.78 11.85 -15.63
C LEU A 89 -19.57 10.55 -15.53
N MET A 90 -20.83 10.54 -16.00
CA MET A 90 -21.63 9.32 -16.05
C MET A 90 -21.02 8.27 -17.00
N MET A 91 -20.52 8.69 -18.16
CA MET A 91 -19.83 7.79 -19.09
C MET A 91 -18.53 7.23 -18.48
N PHE A 92 -17.76 8.07 -17.78
CA PHE A 92 -16.54 7.64 -17.10
C PHE A 92 -16.83 6.60 -16.01
N LEU A 93 -17.81 6.86 -15.14
CA LEU A 93 -18.24 5.90 -14.10
C LEU A 93 -18.75 4.59 -14.71
N PHE A 94 -19.46 4.65 -15.84
CA PHE A 94 -19.96 3.46 -16.52
C PHE A 94 -18.83 2.57 -17.04
N ILE A 95 -17.77 3.18 -17.60
CA ILE A 95 -16.58 2.44 -18.07
C ILE A 95 -15.89 1.75 -16.89
N LEU A 96 -15.71 2.45 -15.75
CA LEU A 96 -15.13 1.87 -14.54
C LEU A 96 -15.93 0.66 -14.05
N LEU A 97 -17.26 0.79 -14.02
CA LEU A 97 -18.17 -0.29 -13.61
C LEU A 97 -18.02 -1.53 -14.50
N ILE A 98 -17.95 -1.35 -15.81
CA ILE A 98 -17.73 -2.45 -16.76
C ILE A 98 -16.36 -3.10 -16.55
N GLY A 99 -15.31 -2.30 -16.34
CA GLY A 99 -13.95 -2.80 -16.07
C GLY A 99 -13.93 -3.72 -14.85
N ILE A 100 -14.54 -3.29 -13.74
CA ILE A 100 -14.66 -4.08 -12.51
C ILE A 100 -15.42 -5.39 -12.76
N PHE A 101 -16.54 -5.36 -13.50
CA PHE A 101 -17.29 -6.57 -13.82
C PHE A 101 -16.48 -7.55 -14.67
N PHE A 102 -15.67 -7.05 -15.60
CA PHE A 102 -14.79 -7.87 -16.41
C PHE A 102 -13.72 -8.55 -15.54
N GLU A 103 -13.04 -7.79 -14.69
CA GLU A 103 -12.01 -8.32 -13.77
C GLU A 103 -12.56 -9.34 -12.78
N TRP A 104 -13.80 -9.12 -12.31
CA TRP A 104 -14.48 -10.08 -11.43
C TRP A 104 -14.78 -11.38 -12.17
N ASN A 105 -15.28 -11.33 -13.41
CA ASN A 105 -15.56 -12.53 -14.19
C ASN A 105 -14.30 -13.34 -14.51
N GLU A 106 -13.13 -12.69 -14.64
CA GLU A 106 -11.84 -13.34 -14.81
C GLU A 106 -11.25 -13.90 -13.51
N GLY A 107 -11.94 -13.74 -12.37
CA GLY A 107 -11.50 -14.24 -11.07
C GLY A 107 -10.26 -13.51 -10.54
N ALA A 108 -9.92 -12.34 -11.06
CA ALA A 108 -8.76 -11.56 -10.62
C ALA A 108 -8.92 -11.06 -9.17
N LEU A 109 -10.17 -10.94 -8.71
CA LEU A 109 -10.55 -10.52 -7.36
C LEU A 109 -10.73 -11.70 -6.38
N ASP A 110 -10.76 -12.93 -6.90
CA ASP A 110 -10.98 -14.11 -6.06
C ASP A 110 -9.69 -14.51 -5.35
N TRP A 111 -9.77 -14.56 -4.03
CA TRP A 111 -8.64 -14.88 -3.17
C TRP A 111 -8.44 -16.39 -2.94
N VAL A 112 -9.44 -17.21 -3.29
CA VAL A 112 -9.47 -18.68 -3.06
C VAL A 112 -9.51 -19.43 -4.37
#